data_AF-A0A3D4DHU9-F1
#
_entry.id   AF-A0A3D4DHU9-F1
#
_cell.length_a   1.000
_cell.length_b   1.000
_cell.length_c   1.000
_cell.angle_alpha   90.00
_cell.angle_beta   90.00
_cell.angle_gamma   90.00
#
_symmetry.space_group_name_H-M   'P 1'
#
loop_
_entity.id
_entity.type
_entity.pdbx_description
1 polymer ?
#
loop_
_entity_poly.entity_id
_entity_poly.type
_entity_poly.pdbx_seq_one_letter_code
_entity_poly.pdbx_strand_id
1 'polypeptide(L)'
;MVLEEKKVKNICNFYVSEYHLEIMLLPYISKKIDNEENITIITEIDLESTLNVVIERINLDKDKKEKIKKIGWNIQNIENIIPNTNVILIGSKKFINEKVFELKERQVENLEIIACYNYNEVKNDMKEIVSKYDGMLNTLGINKI
;
A
#
# COMPACT_ATOMS: atom_id res chain seq x y z
N MET A 1 -0.14 -34.20 -3.59
CA MET A 1 -0.12 -33.09 -2.63
C MET A 1 -0.14 -31.82 -3.47
N VAL A 2 -1.30 -31.19 -3.60
CA VAL A 2 -1.40 -29.90 -4.31
C VAL A 2 -0.88 -28.88 -3.31
N LEU A 3 0.30 -28.30 -3.59
CA LEU A 3 0.77 -27.13 -2.87
C LEU A 3 -0.28 -26.05 -3.11
N GLU A 4 -1.02 -25.63 -2.08
CA GLU A 4 -1.81 -24.41 -2.18
C GLU A 4 -0.83 -23.29 -2.51
N GLU A 5 -0.91 -22.77 -3.74
CA GLU A 5 -0.05 -21.69 -4.19
C GLU A 5 -0.23 -20.52 -3.22
N LYS A 6 0.85 -20.12 -2.57
CA LYS A 6 0.89 -18.91 -1.73
C LYS A 6 0.52 -17.71 -2.62
N LYS A 7 -0.71 -17.23 -2.51
CA LYS A 7 -1.22 -16.12 -3.32
C LYS A 7 -0.77 -14.80 -2.73
N VAL A 8 0.50 -14.44 -2.97
CA VAL A 8 0.97 -13.07 -2.75
C VAL A 8 0.61 -12.25 -3.97
N LYS A 9 -0.36 -11.36 -3.85
CA LYS A 9 -0.76 -10.44 -4.91
C LYS A 9 0.01 -9.14 -4.77
N ASN A 10 0.80 -8.80 -5.78
CA ASN A 10 1.61 -7.58 -5.81
C ASN A 10 0.94 -6.56 -6.71
N ILE A 11 0.62 -5.39 -6.16
CA ILE A 11 0.03 -4.26 -6.88
C ILE A 11 1.01 -3.09 -6.83
N CYS A 12 1.23 -2.40 -7.94
CA CYS A 12 2.04 -1.19 -7.96
C CYS A 12 1.16 0.06 -7.93
N ASN A 13 1.69 1.15 -7.38
CA ASN A 13 1.11 2.47 -7.40
C ASN A 13 2.22 3.48 -7.73
N PHE A 14 1.88 4.55 -8.45
CA PHE A 14 2.82 5.60 -8.81
C PHE A 14 2.24 6.95 -8.40
N TYR A 15 2.96 7.66 -7.53
CA TYR A 15 2.51 8.96 -7.01
C TYR A 15 3.51 10.08 -7.33
N VAL A 16 3.02 11.30 -7.46
CA VAL A 16 3.86 12.49 -7.73
C VAL A 16 4.06 13.39 -6.51
N SER A 17 3.23 13.21 -5.47
CA SER A 17 3.29 13.91 -4.17
C SER A 17 2.58 13.10 -3.09
N GLU A 18 2.81 13.42 -1.82
CA GLU A 18 2.17 12.78 -0.65
C GLU A 18 0.63 12.89 -0.73
N TYR A 19 0.11 14.10 -0.99
CA TYR A 19 -1.32 14.32 -1.20
C TYR A 19 -1.90 13.44 -2.32
N HIS A 20 -1.16 13.30 -3.43
CA HIS A 20 -1.60 12.47 -4.55
C HIS A 20 -1.63 10.98 -4.18
N LEU A 21 -0.66 10.52 -3.39
CA LEU A 21 -0.63 9.17 -2.85
C LEU A 21 -1.82 8.90 -1.93
N GLU A 22 -2.04 9.77 -0.95
CA GLU A 22 -3.13 9.64 0.02
C GLU A 22 -4.49 9.57 -0.66
N ILE A 23 -4.76 10.46 -1.62
CA ILE A 23 -6.01 10.48 -2.38
C ILE A 23 -6.22 9.17 -3.16
N MET A 24 -5.15 8.52 -3.66
CA MET A 24 -5.27 7.22 -4.32
C MET A 24 -5.48 6.06 -3.35
N LEU A 25 -4.83 6.10 -2.19
CA LEU A 25 -4.91 5.03 -1.20
C LEU A 25 -6.24 5.05 -0.45
N LEU A 26 -6.83 6.22 -0.21
CA LEU A 26 -8.01 6.38 0.64
C LEU A 26 -9.21 5.55 0.19
N PRO A 27 -9.63 5.51 -1.09
CA PRO A 27 -10.71 4.63 -1.53
C PRO A 27 -10.42 3.15 -1.27
N TYR A 28 -9.18 2.73 -1.48
CA TYR A 28 -8.75 1.36 -1.23
C TYR A 28 -8.82 1.03 0.27
N ILE A 29 -8.18 1.85 1.11
CA ILE A 29 -8.17 1.67 2.58
C ILE A 29 -9.58 1.69 3.14
N SER A 30 -10.39 2.64 2.68
CA SER A 30 -11.81 2.79 3.04
C SER A 30 -12.58 1.48 2.81
N LYS A 31 -12.42 0.84 1.64
CA LYS A 31 -13.06 -0.42 1.31
C LYS A 31 -12.55 -1.58 2.16
N LYS A 32 -11.25 -1.63 2.43
CA LYS A 32 -10.64 -2.67 3.27
C LYS A 32 -11.12 -2.59 4.73
N ILE A 33 -11.27 -1.38 5.26
CA ILE A 33 -11.89 -1.15 6.57
C ILE A 33 -13.35 -1.62 6.60
N ASP A 34 -14.14 -1.31 5.56
CA ASP A 34 -15.54 -1.74 5.49
C ASP A 34 -15.69 -3.26 5.46
N ASN A 35 -14.71 -3.95 4.89
CA ASN A 35 -14.63 -5.41 4.83
C ASN A 35 -13.99 -6.05 6.07
N GLU A 36 -13.65 -5.26 7.09
CA GLU A 36 -12.94 -5.74 8.30
C GLU A 36 -11.59 -6.43 8.00
N GLU A 37 -10.94 -6.02 6.91
CA GLU A 37 -9.64 -6.56 6.50
C GLU A 37 -8.49 -5.84 7.22
N ASN A 38 -7.44 -6.59 7.59
CA ASN A 38 -6.24 -6.03 8.22
C ASN A 38 -5.44 -5.20 7.23
N ILE A 39 -4.96 -4.03 7.68
CA ILE A 39 -4.12 -3.12 6.90
C ILE A 39 -2.92 -2.71 7.73
N THR A 40 -1.74 -2.72 7.11
CA THR A 40 -0.51 -2.18 7.70
C THR A 40 0.22 -1.34 6.66
N ILE A 41 0.71 -0.17 7.08
CA ILE A 41 1.57 0.69 6.27
C ILE A 41 3.01 0.52 6.76
N ILE A 42 3.93 0.29 5.84
CA ILE A 42 5.37 0.28 6.09
C ILE A 42 5.97 1.34 5.18
N THR A 43 6.54 2.36 5.79
CA THR A 43 6.95 3.57 5.07
C THR A 43 8.28 4.11 5.59
N GLU A 44 9.09 4.65 4.67
CA GLU A 44 10.29 5.44 5.01
C GLU A 44 10.00 6.96 5.07
N ILE A 45 8.78 7.36 4.73
CA ILE A 45 8.33 8.76 4.76
C ILE A 45 7.22 8.95 5.80
N ASP A 46 7.22 10.10 6.47
CA ASP A 46 6.16 10.49 7.41
C ASP A 46 5.05 11.23 6.66
N LEU A 47 3.86 10.63 6.62
CA LEU A 47 2.67 11.13 5.94
C LEU A 47 1.60 11.64 6.93
N GLU A 48 1.88 11.66 8.24
CA GLU A 48 0.86 11.97 9.23
C GLU A 48 0.33 13.41 9.09
N SER A 49 1.23 14.36 8.81
CA SER A 49 0.87 15.77 8.66
C SER A 49 -0.01 16.03 7.43
N THR A 50 0.32 15.41 6.30
CA THR A 50 -0.38 15.55 5.02
C THR A 50 -1.71 14.79 5.04
N LEU A 51 -1.74 13.59 5.62
CA LEU A 51 -2.96 12.81 5.83
C LEU A 51 -3.99 13.60 6.64
N ASN A 52 -3.57 14.24 7.74
CA ASN A 52 -4.48 15.00 8.58
C ASN A 52 -5.17 16.12 7.78
N VAL A 53 -4.44 16.80 6.88
CA VAL A 53 -5.03 17.81 5.99
C VAL A 53 -6.03 17.18 5.02
N VAL A 54 -5.70 16.02 4.43
CA VAL A 54 -6.57 15.34 3.47
C VAL A 54 -7.84 14.82 4.13
N ILE A 55 -7.72 14.13 5.27
CA ILE A 55 -8.86 13.54 5.98
C ILE A 55 -9.88 14.58 6.45
N GLU A 56 -9.44 15.77 6.87
CA GLU A 56 -10.36 16.84 7.25
C GLU A 56 -11.18 17.37 6.05
N ARG A 57 -10.64 17.27 4.83
CA ARG A 57 -11.28 17.77 3.61
C ARG A 57 -12.20 16.76 2.92
N ILE A 58 -12.12 15.48 3.28
CA ILE A 58 -12.94 14.44 2.67
C ILE A 58 -14.25 14.25 3.45
N ASN A 59 -15.33 14.02 2.71
CA ASN A 59 -16.64 13.69 3.26
C ASN A 59 -16.73 12.19 3.65
N LEU A 60 -16.04 11.81 4.73
CA LEU A 60 -16.16 10.52 5.41
C LEU A 60 -16.78 10.72 6.80
N ASP A 61 -17.44 9.70 7.33
CA ASP A 61 -17.91 9.72 8.72
C ASP A 61 -16.73 9.74 9.71
N LYS A 62 -17.00 10.25 10.92
CA LYS A 62 -15.95 10.45 11.93
C LYS A 62 -15.27 9.14 12.34
N ASP A 63 -16.04 8.07 12.52
CA ASP A 63 -15.49 6.79 12.97
C ASP A 63 -14.52 6.21 11.94
N LYS A 64 -14.86 6.32 10.65
CA LYS A 64 -14.00 5.89 9.55
C LYS A 64 -12.73 6.74 9.43
N LYS A 65 -12.84 8.06 9.60
CA LYS A 65 -11.66 8.95 9.64
C LYS A 65 -10.70 8.54 10.76
N GLU A 66 -11.21 8.26 11.95
CA GLU A 66 -10.40 7.82 13.09
C GLU A 66 -9.76 6.44 12.85
N LYS A 67 -10.47 5.50 12.23
CA LYS A 67 -9.87 4.21 11.82
C LYS A 67 -8.73 4.40 10.83
N ILE A 68 -8.89 5.26 9.82
CA ILE A 68 -7.84 5.54 8.82
C ILE A 68 -6.59 6.15 9.48
N LYS A 69 -6.77 7.15 10.36
CA LYS A 69 -5.66 7.80 11.08
C LYS A 69 -4.84 6.80 11.91
N LYS A 70 -5.48 5.77 12.48
CA LYS A 70 -4.84 4.77 13.35
C LYS A 70 -4.04 3.67 12.63
N ILE A 71 -4.03 3.63 11.29
CA ILE A 71 -3.30 2.60 10.53
C ILE A 71 -1.77 2.75 10.66
N GLY A 72 -1.28 3.95 11.00
CA GLY A 72 0.14 4.22 11.17
C GLY A 72 0.79 4.79 9.92
N TRP A 73 0.62 6.09 9.69
CA TRP A 73 1.10 6.81 8.50
C TRP A 73 2.49 7.45 8.68
N ASN A 74 3.14 7.17 9.80
CA ASN A 74 4.49 7.60 10.13
C ASN A 74 5.50 6.48 9.83
N ILE A 75 6.80 6.78 9.98
CA ILE A 75 7.89 5.84 9.68
C ILE A 75 7.72 4.54 10.49
N GLN A 76 7.59 3.42 9.80
CA GLN A 76 7.38 2.09 10.41
C GLN A 76 8.25 1.03 9.74
N ASN A 77 8.80 0.13 10.55
CA ASN A 77 9.50 -1.07 10.09
C ASN A 77 8.53 -2.25 9.99
N ILE A 78 8.95 -3.33 9.33
CA ILE A 78 8.14 -4.54 9.24
C ILE A 78 7.98 -5.15 10.64
N GLU A 79 6.79 -5.01 11.22
CA GLU A 79 6.36 -5.74 12.41
C GLU A 79 5.91 -7.18 12.08
N ASN A 80 5.33 -7.89 13.04
CA ASN A 80 4.81 -9.24 12.83
C ASN A 80 3.58 -9.20 11.90
N ILE A 81 3.81 -9.25 10.59
CA ILE A 81 2.75 -9.36 9.58
C ILE A 81 2.06 -10.71 9.73
N ILE A 82 0.77 -10.68 10.04
CA ILE A 82 -0.08 -11.87 10.15
C ILE A 82 -0.68 -12.24 8.77
N PRO A 83 -1.12 -13.51 8.58
CA PRO A 83 -1.80 -13.92 7.36
C PRO A 83 -3.03 -13.07 7.02
N ASN A 84 -3.35 -12.96 5.73
CA ASN A 84 -4.47 -12.16 5.21
C ASN A 84 -4.37 -10.65 5.51
N THR A 85 -3.16 -10.12 5.63
CA THR A 85 -2.92 -8.68 5.80
C THR A 85 -2.73 -7.99 4.45
N ASN A 86 -3.36 -6.82 4.31
CA ASN A 86 -3.09 -5.89 3.22
C ASN A 86 -1.92 -4.98 3.61
N VAL A 87 -0.81 -5.10 2.90
CA VAL A 87 0.43 -4.35 3.21
C VAL A 87 0.60 -3.23 2.20
N ILE A 88 0.78 -2.00 2.67
CA ILE A 88 1.09 -0.84 1.84
C ILE A 88 2.53 -0.45 2.10
N LEU A 89 3.38 -0.50 1.08
CA LEU A 89 4.79 -0.14 1.11
C LEU A 89 4.99 1.22 0.45
N ILE A 90 5.61 2.17 1.15
CA ILE A 90 5.79 3.53 0.64
C ILE A 90 7.25 3.96 0.82
N GLY A 91 7.88 4.38 -0.26
CA GLY A 91 9.27 4.82 -0.19
C GLY A 91 10.01 4.78 -1.51
N SER A 92 11.32 4.78 -1.40
CA SER A 92 12.27 4.67 -2.48
C SER A 92 12.15 3.31 -3.17
N LYS A 93 12.53 3.25 -4.43
CA LYS A 93 12.58 1.99 -5.20
C LYS A 93 13.39 0.93 -4.46
N LYS A 94 14.51 1.34 -3.85
CA LYS A 94 15.37 0.44 -3.07
C LYS A 94 14.63 -0.11 -1.85
N PHE A 95 14.07 0.75 -1.01
CA PHE A 95 13.33 0.34 0.18
C PHE A 95 12.19 -0.62 -0.15
N ILE A 96 11.37 -0.27 -1.14
CA ILE A 96 10.23 -1.10 -1.55
C ILE A 96 10.70 -2.48 -2.01
N ASN A 97 11.74 -2.55 -2.85
CA ASN A 97 12.25 -3.83 -3.35
C ASN A 97 12.78 -4.72 -2.22
N GLU A 98 13.50 -4.13 -1.25
CA GLU A 98 13.97 -4.85 -0.05
C GLU A 98 12.79 -5.38 0.76
N LYS A 99 11.75 -4.56 1.00
CA LYS A 99 10.58 -4.95 1.79
C LYS A 99 9.69 -5.97 1.11
N VAL A 100 9.50 -5.88 -0.21
CA VAL A 100 8.80 -6.91 -0.99
C VAL A 100 9.54 -8.25 -0.90
N PHE A 101 10.88 -8.24 -1.00
CA PHE A 101 11.68 -9.44 -0.86
C PHE A 101 11.56 -10.05 0.54
N GLU A 102 11.73 -9.24 1.59
CA GLU A 102 11.58 -9.68 2.99
C GLU A 102 10.19 -10.30 3.26
N LEU A 103 9.11 -9.71 2.73
CA LEU A 103 7.75 -10.24 2.92
C LEU A 103 7.53 -11.58 2.20
N LYS A 104 8.10 -11.74 1.01
CA LYS A 104 8.04 -13.01 0.26
C LYS A 104 8.80 -14.13 0.97
N GLU A 105 9.96 -13.81 1.55
CA GLU A 105 10.78 -14.76 2.31
C GLU A 105 10.12 -15.22 3.62
N ARG A 106 9.31 -14.37 4.27
CA ARG A 106 8.61 -14.70 5.52
C ARG A 106 7.52 -15.78 5.37
N GLN A 107 7.17 -16.18 4.14
CA GLN A 107 6.19 -17.24 3.86
C GLN A 107 4.78 -17.01 4.46
N VAL A 108 4.39 -15.75 4.65
CA VAL A 108 3.06 -15.39 5.15
C VAL A 108 2.01 -15.63 4.06
N GLU A 109 0.89 -16.25 4.42
CA GLU A 109 -0.17 -16.62 3.47
C GLU A 109 -1.09 -15.43 3.14
N ASN A 110 -1.55 -15.39 1.88
CA ASN A 110 -2.58 -14.48 1.36
C ASN A 110 -2.30 -12.98 1.59
N LEU A 111 -1.10 -12.53 1.27
CA LEU A 111 -0.77 -11.10 1.32
C LEU A 111 -1.22 -10.38 0.04
N GLU A 112 -1.82 -9.20 0.21
CA GLU A 112 -1.99 -8.21 -0.85
C GLU A 112 -1.02 -7.05 -0.56
N ILE A 113 0.01 -6.89 -1.39
CA ILE A 113 1.05 -5.88 -1.24
C ILE A 113 0.81 -4.76 -2.25
N ILE A 114 0.64 -3.52 -1.79
CA ILE A 114 0.64 -2.32 -2.63
C ILE A 114 2.00 -1.64 -2.48
N ALA A 115 2.79 -1.64 -3.56
CA ALA A 115 4.07 -0.95 -3.65
C ALA A 115 3.88 0.44 -4.27
N CYS A 116 4.00 1.48 -3.46
CA CYS A 116 3.80 2.87 -3.83
C CYS A 116 5.12 3.55 -4.15
N TYR A 117 5.42 3.72 -5.44
CA TYR A 117 6.64 4.33 -5.93
C TYR A 117 6.47 5.82 -6.22
N ASN A 118 7.47 6.62 -5.85
CA ASN A 118 7.54 8.01 -6.30
C ASN A 118 7.83 8.03 -7.81
N TYR A 119 6.88 8.53 -8.60
CA TYR A 119 6.98 8.62 -10.06
C TYR A 119 8.26 9.33 -10.50
N ASN A 120 8.68 10.39 -9.81
CA ASN A 120 9.86 11.15 -10.20
C ASN A 120 11.15 10.32 -10.12
N GLU A 121 11.20 9.38 -9.18
CA GLU A 121 12.31 8.43 -9.03
C GLU A 121 12.27 7.34 -10.11
N VAL A 122 11.08 6.77 -10.37
CA VAL A 122 10.95 5.55 -11.17
C VAL A 122 10.45 5.74 -12.59
N LYS A 123 10.23 6.99 -13.06
CA LYS A 123 9.65 7.29 -14.38
C LYS A 123 10.32 6.55 -15.55
N ASN A 124 11.64 6.35 -15.49
CA ASN A 124 12.39 5.66 -16.54
C ASN A 124 12.23 4.13 -16.48
N ASP A 125 11.91 3.59 -15.31
CA ASP A 125 11.82 2.14 -15.04
C ASP A 125 10.36 1.68 -14.93
N MET A 126 9.40 2.58 -15.09
CA MET A 126 7.98 2.32 -14.81
C MET A 126 7.45 1.11 -15.59
N LYS A 127 7.82 0.97 -16.87
CA LYS A 127 7.43 -0.19 -17.70
C LYS A 127 7.95 -1.51 -17.12
N GLU A 128 9.19 -1.52 -16.68
CA GLU A 128 9.82 -2.69 -16.08
C GLU A 128 9.14 -3.03 -14.75
N ILE A 129 8.86 -2.03 -13.91
CA ILE A 129 8.14 -2.21 -12.65
C ILE A 129 6.75 -2.80 -12.93
N VAL A 130 5.95 -2.14 -13.77
CA VAL A 130 4.59 -2.58 -14.13
C VAL A 130 4.55 -4.04 -14.58
N SER A 131 5.53 -4.49 -15.38
CA SER A 131 5.59 -5.88 -15.87
C SER A 131 5.79 -6.96 -14.79
N LYS A 132 6.18 -6.57 -13.58
CA LYS A 132 6.46 -7.49 -12.45
C LYS A 132 5.31 -7.58 -11.45
N TYR A 133 4.22 -6.85 -11.68
CA TYR A 133 3.10 -6.71 -10.75
C TYR A 133 1.80 -7.21 -11.37
N ASP A 134 0.90 -7.72 -10.53
CA ASP A 134 -0.39 -8.32 -10.91
C ASP A 134 -1.46 -7.27 -11.23
N GLY A 135 -1.22 -6.01 -10.86
CA GLY A 135 -2.14 -4.92 -11.07
C GLY A 135 -1.56 -3.57 -10.65
N MET A 136 -2.26 -2.51 -11.04
CA MET A 136 -1.90 -1.13 -10.72
C MET A 136 -3.06 -0.44 -10.02
N LEU A 137 -2.80 0.11 -8.83
CA LEU A 137 -3.75 0.95 -8.11
C LEU A 137 -3.67 2.39 -8.61
N ASN A 138 -4.81 2.94 -9.00
CA ASN A 138 -5.00 4.38 -9.23
C ASN A 138 -6.32 4.86 -8.60
N THR A 139 -6.75 6.08 -8.91
CA THR A 139 -7.99 6.67 -8.37
C THR A 139 -9.26 5.91 -8.76
N LEU A 140 -9.23 5.06 -9.80
CA LEU A 140 -10.34 4.21 -10.21
C LEU A 140 -10.32 2.82 -9.52
N GLY A 141 -9.28 2.55 -8.72
CA GLY A 141 -9.06 1.27 -8.07
C GLY A 141 -7.95 0.45 -8.73
N ILE A 142 -7.98 -0.86 -8.49
CA ILE A 142 -6.96 -1.79 -9.00
C ILE A 142 -7.33 -2.20 -10.42
N ASN A 143 -6.51 -1.80 -11.38
CA ASN A 143 -6.58 -2.28 -12.76
C ASN A 143 -5.65 -3.48 -12.92
N LYS A 144 -6.16 -4.56 -13.52
CA LYS A 144 -5.31 -5.69 -13.92
C LYS A 144 -4.44 -5.25 -15.10
N ILE A 145 -3.17 -5.64 -15.06
CA ILE A 145 -2.18 -5.36 -16.11
C ILE A 145 -2.02 -6.58 -16.99
#